data_AF-A0A2V8IC85-F1
#
_entry.id   AF-A0A2V8IC85-F1
#
_cell.length_a   1.000
_cell.length_b   1.000
_cell.length_c   1.000
_cell.angle_alpha   90.00
_cell.angle_beta   90.00
_cell.angle_gamma   90.00
#
_symmetry.space_group_name_H-M   'P 1'
#
loop_
_entity.id
_entity.type
_entity.pdbx_description
1 polymer ?
#
loop_
_entity_poly.entity_id
_entity_poly.type
_entity_poly.pdbx_seq_one_letter_code
_entity_poly.pdbx_strand_id
1 'polypeptide(L)' 'MPEIQAADLVPAGAGVRAQALDRRGALLDDFCIVRSERMIHVCNVPSPAATASLVIGKQIVDMLPLD' A
#
# COMPACT_ATOMS: atom_id res chain seq x y z
N MET A 1 20.47 -30.32 -1.46
CA MET A 1 19.93 -29.29 -0.55
C MET A 1 18.63 -29.80 0.02
N PRO A 2 18.25 -29.47 1.28
CA PRO A 2 16.90 -29.76 1.75
C PRO A 2 15.89 -28.86 1.02
N GLU A 3 14.73 -29.42 0.70
CA GLU A 3 13.59 -28.72 0.08
C GLU A 3 12.47 -28.54 1.11
N ILE A 4 11.73 -27.43 1.01
CA ILE A 4 10.53 -27.19 1.82
C ILE A 4 9.48 -28.27 1.52
N GLN A 5 8.94 -28.89 2.55
CA GLN A 5 7.88 -29.89 2.48
C GLN A 5 6.56 -29.31 2.99
N ALA A 6 5.44 -29.92 2.60
CA ALA A 6 4.11 -29.53 3.08
C ALA A 6 4.00 -29.61 4.62
N ALA A 7 4.74 -30.54 5.24
CA ALA A 7 4.80 -30.71 6.70
C ALA A 7 5.49 -29.54 7.43
N ASP A 8 6.23 -28.69 6.71
CA ASP A 8 6.89 -27.50 7.29
C ASP A 8 5.94 -26.31 7.41
N LEU A 9 4.77 -26.37 6.76
CA LEU A 9 3.77 -25.31 6.81
C LEU A 9 2.95 -25.37 8.11
N VAL A 10 2.83 -24.22 8.77
CA VAL A 10 1.94 -24.02 9.92
C VAL A 10 0.83 -23.04 9.56
N PRO A 11 -0.35 -23.11 10.21
CA PRO A 11 -1.39 -22.11 10.01
C PRO A 11 -0.87 -20.69 10.28
N ALA A 12 -1.23 -19.75 9.40
CA ALA A 12 -0.87 -18.34 9.50
C ALA A 12 -2.08 -17.45 9.19
N GLY A 13 -1.99 -16.18 9.57
CA GLY A 13 -3.02 -15.20 9.24
C GLY A 13 -3.07 -14.90 7.74
N ALA A 14 -4.28 -14.62 7.24
CA ALA A 14 -4.48 -14.04 5.91
C ALA A 14 -4.53 -12.51 6.00
N GLY A 15 -4.13 -11.83 4.93
CA GLY A 15 -4.19 -10.36 4.84
C GLY A 15 -4.57 -9.90 3.44
N VAL A 16 -5.22 -8.74 3.34
CA VAL A 16 -5.60 -8.10 2.07
C VAL A 16 -4.79 -6.81 1.91
N ARG A 17 -4.23 -6.59 0.71
CA ARG A 17 -3.57 -5.33 0.36
C ARG A 17 -4.58 -4.38 -0.28
N ALA A 18 -4.57 -3.12 0.14
CA ALA A 18 -5.29 -2.05 -0.55
C ALA A 18 -4.53 -1.67 -1.83
N GLN A 19 -4.61 -2.54 -2.85
CA GLN A 19 -3.88 -2.40 -4.11
C GLN A 19 -4.84 -1.95 -5.21
N ALA A 20 -4.53 -0.82 -5.84
CA ALA A 20 -5.38 -0.24 -6.88
C ALA A 20 -5.20 -0.94 -8.24
N LEU A 21 -6.26 -0.89 -9.03
CA LEU A 21 -6.32 -1.36 -10.42
C LEU A 21 -6.67 -0.19 -11.33
N ASP A 22 -6.03 -0.13 -12.49
CA ASP A 22 -6.41 0.81 -13.54
C ASP A 22 -7.68 0.33 -14.27
N ARG A 23 -8.17 1.15 -15.21
CA ARG A 23 -9.38 0.82 -15.99
C ARG A 23 -9.22 -0.39 -16.90
N ARG A 24 -8.00 -0.86 -17.12
CA ARG A 24 -7.66 -2.06 -17.92
C ARG A 24 -7.45 -3.29 -17.04
N GLY A 25 -7.54 -3.13 -15.71
CA GLY A 25 -7.30 -4.19 -14.74
C GLY A 25 -5.82 -4.43 -14.44
N ALA A 26 -4.93 -3.52 -14.82
CA ALA A 26 -3.52 -3.59 -14.43
C ALA A 26 -3.32 -3.05 -13.01
N LEU A 27 -2.47 -3.71 -12.23
CA LEU A 27 -2.09 -3.25 -10.91
C LEU A 27 -1.30 -1.94 -11.02
N LEU A 28 -1.59 -0.99 -10.15
CA LEU A 28 -0.77 0.21 -10.04
C LEU A 28 0.49 -0.12 -9.25
N ASP A 29 1.65 0.13 -9.87
CA ASP A 29 2.95 -0.09 -9.24
C ASP A 29 3.40 1.08 -8.35
N ASP A 30 2.76 2.25 -8.47
CA ASP A 30 3.15 3.49 -7.80
C ASP A 30 2.01 4.09 -6.95
N PHE A 31 2.30 5.19 -6.25
CA PHE A 31 1.40 5.88 -5.35
C PHE A 31 0.18 6.41 -6.12
N CYS A 32 -1.01 6.11 -5.62
CA CYS A 32 -2.26 6.70 -6.10
C CYS A 32 -2.87 7.54 -4.98
N ILE A 33 -2.68 8.86 -5.06
CA ILE A 33 -3.21 9.82 -4.09
C ILE A 33 -4.17 10.77 -4.80
N VAL A 34 -5.39 10.90 -4.29
CA VAL A 34 -6.43 11.77 -4.87
C VAL A 34 -6.81 12.84 -3.86
N ARG A 35 -6.79 14.11 -4.28
CA ARG A 35 -7.20 15.25 -3.45
C ARG A 35 -8.63 15.67 -3.79
N SER A 36 -9.39 16.02 -2.77
CA SER A 36 -10.63 16.78 -2.88
C SER A 36 -10.61 17.93 -1.87
N GLU A 37 -11.65 18.77 -1.85
CA GLU A 37 -11.69 20.03 -1.10
C GLU A 37 -11.21 19.91 0.36
N ARG A 38 -11.58 18.85 1.07
CA ARG A 38 -11.22 18.63 2.48
C ARG A 38 -10.74 17.19 2.77
N MET A 39 -10.27 16.48 1.74
CA MET A 39 -9.84 15.09 1.88
C MET A 39 -8.62 14.78 1.03
N ILE A 40 -7.73 13.93 1.57
CA ILE A 40 -6.64 13.28 0.85
C ILE A 40 -6.92 11.78 0.90
N HIS A 41 -7.19 11.18 -0.25
CA HIS A 41 -7.40 9.75 -0.39
C HIS A 41 -6.10 9.07 -0.78
N VAL A 42 -5.63 8.13 0.06
CA VAL A 42 -4.47 7.29 -0.23
C VAL A 42 -4.98 5.96 -0.78
N CYS A 43 -5.13 5.89 -2.10
CA CYS A 43 -5.78 4.78 -2.80
C CYS A 43 -4.83 3.61 -3.14
N ASN A 44 -3.54 3.89 -3.29
CA ASN A 44 -2.50 2.88 -3.51
C ASN A 44 -1.19 3.39 -2.94
N VAL A 45 -0.50 2.56 -2.16
CA VAL A 45 0.90 2.79 -1.80
C VAL A 45 1.61 1.44 -1.88
N PRO A 46 2.57 1.26 -2.80
CA PRO A 46 3.25 0.00 -3.02
C PRO A 46 4.15 -0.40 -1.85
N SER A 47 4.61 -1.65 -1.88
CA SER A 47 5.52 -2.19 -0.87
C SER A 47 6.88 -1.47 -0.87
N PRO A 48 7.49 -1.23 0.30
CA PRO A 48 7.04 -1.61 1.65
C PRO A 48 6.29 -0.48 2.38
N ALA A 49 4.98 -0.36 2.15
CA ALA A 49 4.14 0.66 2.78
C ALA A 49 4.19 0.64 4.32
N ALA A 50 4.22 -0.55 4.94
CA ALA A 50 4.31 -0.68 6.39
C ALA A 50 5.64 -0.11 6.94
N THR A 51 6.76 -0.47 6.31
CA THR A 51 8.11 -0.03 6.70
C THR A 51 8.32 1.46 6.42
N ALA A 52 7.76 1.99 5.32
CA ALA A 52 7.90 3.40 4.93
C ALA A 52 6.79 4.31 5.48
N SER A 53 5.94 3.80 6.38
CA SER A 53 4.71 4.49 6.84
C SER A 53 4.94 5.90 7.37
N LEU A 54 6.04 6.14 8.09
CA LEU A 54 6.36 7.48 8.62
C LEU A 54 6.73 8.48 7.50
N VAL A 55 7.48 8.03 6.50
CA VAL A 55 7.87 8.88 5.35
C VAL A 55 6.65 9.18 4.49
N ILE A 56 5.78 8.19 4.27
CA ILE A 56 4.49 8.35 3.59
C ILE A 56 3.61 9.35 4.37
N GLY A 57 3.56 9.22 5.69
CA GLY A 57 2.82 10.14 6.57
C GLY A 57 3.33 11.58 6.45
N LYS A 58 4.65 11.79 6.47
CA LYS A 58 5.25 13.11 6.24
C LYS A 58 4.83 13.68 4.88
N GLN A 59 4.90 12.88 3.83
CA GLN A 59 4.50 13.30 2.49
C GLN A 59 3.02 13.70 2.42
N ILE A 60 2.13 13.00 3.15
CA ILE A 60 0.71 13.36 3.24
C ILE A 60 0.53 14.71 3.97
N VAL A 61 1.27 14.94 5.05
CA VAL A 61 1.24 16.23 5.78
C VAL A 61 1.72 17.37 4.89
N ASP A 62 2.79 17.16 4.11
CA ASP A 62 3.32 18.17 3.18
C ASP A 62 2.33 18.50 2.03
N MET A 63 1.30 17.67 1.81
CA MET A 63 0.20 17.95 0.85
C MET A 63 -0.93 18.79 1.45
N LEU A 64 -0.97 18.99 2.77
CA LEU A 64 -2.00 19.83 3.39
C LEU A 64 -1.85 21.28 2.89
N PRO A 65 -2.97 21.97 2.65
CA PRO A 65 -2.93 23.38 2.29
C PRO A 65 -2.35 24.22 3.46
N LEU A 66 -1.71 25.34 3.10
CA LEU A 66 -1.09 26.29 4.02
C LEU A 66 -2.10 27.42 4.29
N ASP A 67 -3.05 27.16 5.16
CA ASP A 67 -4.07 28.10 5.62
C ASP A 67 -4.00 28.32 7.13
#